data_AF-A0A2A5HAJ3-F1
#
_entry.id   AF-A0A2A5HAJ3-F1
#
_cell.length_a   1.000
_cell.length_b   1.000
_cell.length_c   1.000
_cell.angle_alpha   90.00
_cell.angle_beta   90.00
_cell.angle_gamma   90.00
#
_symmetry.space_group_name_H-M   'P 1'
#
loop_
_entity.id
_entity.type
_entity.pdbx_description
1 polymer ?
#
loop_
_entity_poly.entity_id
_entity_poly.type
_entity_poly.pdbx_seq_one_letter_code
_entity_poly.pdbx_strand_id
1 'polypeptide(L)'
;MVLLIFFIGISTSFILHGDETLHGGIVVHATNGYNIEKVKGIKRIFFYLLSNDEKTTIRDKKLTGTVEFILNNGAKEKHNLVLSKDEQALKFIFKEKKKIKAYIVHIQYKKKIITTKFN
;
A
#
# COMPACT_ATOMS: atom_id res chain seq x y z
N MET A 1 43.71 38.43 6.46
CA MET A 1 43.47 37.00 6.21
C MET A 1 41.98 36.77 6.43
N VAL A 2 41.20 36.67 5.35
CA VAL A 2 39.72 36.61 5.42
C VAL A 2 39.30 35.14 5.59
N LEU A 3 38.69 34.82 6.74
CA LEU A 3 38.18 33.49 7.06
C LEU A 3 36.87 33.26 6.29
N LEU A 4 36.94 32.43 5.26
CA LEU A 4 35.81 32.03 4.43
C LEU A 4 35.02 30.94 5.18
N ILE A 5 33.81 31.25 5.65
CA ILE A 5 32.95 30.27 6.33
C ILE A 5 32.07 29.61 5.26
N PHE A 6 32.41 28.39 4.86
CA PHE A 6 31.57 27.55 4.02
C PHE A 6 30.37 27.05 4.82
N PHE A 7 29.16 27.52 4.49
CA PHE A 7 27.94 26.88 4.94
C PHE A 7 27.76 25.56 4.18
N ILE A 8 28.20 24.46 4.76
CA ILE A 8 27.81 23.11 4.31
C ILE A 8 26.35 22.94 4.75
N GLY A 9 25.43 23.21 3.83
CA GLY A 9 24.04 22.82 3.96
C GLY A 9 23.96 21.30 4.02
N ILE A 10 23.93 20.74 5.22
CA ILE A 10 23.53 19.36 5.48
C ILE A 10 22.06 19.24 5.07
N SER A 11 21.81 18.87 3.81
CA SER A 11 20.53 18.35 3.39
C SER A 11 20.34 16.99 4.08
N THR A 12 19.69 17.00 5.23
CA THR A 12 19.15 15.78 5.82
C THR A 12 17.95 15.36 4.98
N SER A 13 18.25 14.74 3.83
CA SER A 13 17.27 13.95 3.10
C SER A 13 16.94 12.74 3.99
N PHE A 14 15.98 12.90 4.90
CA PHE A 14 15.33 11.78 5.54
C PHE A 14 14.47 11.07 4.49
N ILE A 15 15.11 10.27 3.64
CA ILE A 15 14.42 9.12 3.07
C ILE A 15 14.35 8.15 4.23
N LEU A 16 13.20 8.11 4.90
CA LEU A 16 12.84 7.00 5.77
C LEU A 16 12.90 5.76 4.86
N HIS A 17 14.05 5.06 4.84
CA HIS A 17 14.14 3.68 4.42
C HIS A 17 13.27 2.93 5.41
N GLY A 18 11.96 2.92 5.16
CA GLY A 18 11.07 1.94 5.77
C GLY A 18 11.68 0.59 5.44
N ASP A 19 11.76 -0.28 6.45
CA ASP A 19 12.26 -1.64 6.32
C ASP A 19 11.79 -2.26 5.00
N GLU A 20 12.68 -2.97 4.30
CA GLU A 20 12.31 -3.68 3.07
C GLU A 20 11.07 -4.54 3.36
N THR A 21 9.94 -4.13 2.77
CA THR A 21 8.67 -4.82 2.92
C THR A 21 8.73 -6.13 2.14
N LEU A 22 7.93 -7.12 2.57
CA LEU A 22 8.03 -8.49 2.08
C LEU A 22 7.95 -8.62 0.54
N HIS A 23 7.24 -7.72 -0.12
CA HIS A 23 7.09 -7.69 -1.58
C HIS A 23 7.59 -6.37 -2.20
N GLY A 24 8.36 -5.56 -1.45
CA GLY A 24 8.89 -4.26 -1.90
C GLY A 24 7.83 -3.16 -2.03
N GLY A 25 6.67 -3.31 -1.38
CA GLY A 25 5.61 -2.32 -1.28
C GLY A 25 5.71 -1.36 -0.09
N ILE A 26 4.57 -0.74 0.21
CA ILE A 26 4.38 0.11 1.40
C ILE A 26 3.41 -0.61 2.33
N VAL A 27 3.81 -0.85 3.58
CA VAL A 27 2.96 -1.47 4.61
C VAL A 27 2.26 -0.38 5.42
N VAL A 28 0.99 -0.62 5.75
CA VAL A 28 0.26 0.17 6.73
C VAL A 28 -0.40 -0.77 7.73
N HIS A 29 -0.22 -0.47 9.02
CA HIS A 29 -0.92 -1.16 10.10
C HIS A 29 -2.43 -0.96 9.96
N ALA A 30 -3.16 -2.06 9.91
CA ALA A 30 -4.61 -2.05 9.77
C ALA A 30 -5.29 -2.46 11.08
N THR A 31 -6.60 -2.28 11.13
CA THR A 31 -7.42 -2.72 12.27
C THR A 31 -7.34 -4.22 12.49
N ASN A 32 -7.60 -4.69 13.72
CA ASN A 32 -7.74 -6.11 14.07
C ASN A 32 -6.44 -6.94 14.06
N GLY A 33 -5.27 -6.31 14.23
CA GLY A 33 -3.99 -7.03 14.34
C GLY A 33 -3.50 -7.61 13.01
N TYR A 34 -3.80 -6.91 11.92
CA TYR A 34 -3.35 -7.25 10.57
C TYR A 34 -2.70 -6.02 9.94
N ASN A 35 -1.85 -6.27 8.95
CA ASN A 35 -1.23 -5.21 8.16
C ASN A 35 -1.61 -5.42 6.68
N ILE A 36 -1.60 -4.34 5.90
CA ILE A 36 -1.80 -4.45 4.46
C ILE A 36 -0.60 -3.82 3.76
N GLU A 37 0.01 -4.57 2.86
CA GLU A 37 1.06 -4.08 1.98
C GLU A 37 0.49 -3.73 0.62
N LYS A 38 0.83 -2.54 0.13
CA LYS A 38 0.49 -2.04 -1.20
C LYS A 38 1.71 -2.11 -2.11
N VAL A 39 1.63 -2.91 -3.18
CA VAL A 39 2.67 -2.98 -4.23
C VAL A 39 2.12 -2.44 -5.54
N LYS A 40 2.81 -1.44 -6.12
CA LYS A 40 2.41 -0.79 -7.37
C LYS A 40 3.22 -1.32 -8.55
N GLY A 41 2.54 -1.90 -9.54
CA GLY A 41 3.10 -2.24 -10.85
C GLY A 41 2.67 -1.24 -11.93
N ILE A 42 3.08 -1.51 -13.18
CA ILE A 42 2.89 -0.59 -14.33
C ILE A 42 1.40 -0.33 -14.64
N LYS A 43 0.56 -1.38 -14.61
CA LYS A 43 -0.90 -1.30 -14.86
C LYS A 43 -1.73 -2.05 -13.82
N ARG A 44 -1.12 -2.35 -12.67
CA ARG A 44 -1.74 -3.15 -11.63
C ARG A 44 -1.29 -2.67 -10.26
N ILE A 45 -2.13 -2.90 -9.28
CA ILE A 45 -1.82 -2.71 -7.87
C ILE A 45 -2.23 -3.96 -7.12
N PHE A 46 -1.39 -4.35 -6.17
CA PHE A 46 -1.61 -5.50 -5.30
C PHE A 46 -1.75 -5.02 -3.87
N PHE A 47 -2.61 -5.71 -3.13
CA PHE A 47 -2.83 -5.54 -1.71
C PHE A 47 -2.66 -6.91 -1.06
N TYR A 48 -1.59 -7.06 -0.29
CA TYR A 48 -1.28 -8.28 0.46
C TYR A 48 -1.79 -8.11 1.88
N LEU A 49 -2.55 -9.08 2.38
CA LEU A 49 -2.91 -9.14 3.78
C LEU A 49 -1.76 -9.82 4.53
N LEU A 50 -1.20 -9.14 5.52
CA LEU A 50 -0.10 -9.64 6.35
C LEU A 50 -0.58 -9.90 7.78
N SER A 51 0.04 -10.87 8.45
CA SER A 51 -0.09 -11.04 9.90
C SER A 51 0.46 -9.82 10.65
N ASN A 52 0.14 -9.76 11.94
CA ASN A 52 0.53 -8.65 12.83
C ASN A 52 2.05 -8.39 12.87
N ASP A 53 2.86 -9.41 12.62
CA ASP A 53 4.33 -9.33 12.61
C ASP A 53 4.92 -8.76 11.30
N GLU A 54 4.08 -8.42 10.32
CA GLU A 54 4.43 -7.87 8.99
C GLU A 54 5.30 -8.75 8.10
N LYS A 55 5.70 -9.93 8.60
CA LYS A 55 6.66 -10.80 7.92
C LYS A 55 5.99 -11.95 7.18
N THR A 56 4.70 -12.19 7.42
CA THR A 56 3.98 -13.32 6.80
C THR A 56 2.75 -12.86 6.02
N THR A 57 2.74 -13.16 4.72
CA THR A 57 1.53 -13.05 3.89
C THR A 57 0.50 -14.10 4.29
N ILE A 58 -0.72 -13.66 4.57
CA ILE A 58 -1.87 -14.53 4.77
C ILE A 58 -2.27 -15.13 3.43
N ARG A 59 -2.07 -16.45 3.30
CA ARG A 59 -2.42 -17.23 2.10
C ARG A 59 -3.80 -17.86 2.27
N ASP A 60 -4.85 -17.13 1.90
CA ASP A 60 -6.22 -17.65 1.90
C ASP A 60 -6.89 -17.46 0.53
N LYS A 61 -7.34 -18.58 -0.05
CA LYS A 61 -8.00 -18.64 -1.38
C LYS A 61 -9.40 -18.01 -1.38
N LYS A 62 -9.92 -17.61 -0.23
CA LYS A 62 -11.25 -17.00 -0.04
C LYS A 62 -11.19 -15.51 0.28
N LEU A 63 -10.01 -14.87 0.20
CA LEU A 63 -9.91 -13.43 0.39
C LEU A 63 -10.73 -12.69 -0.66
N THR A 64 -11.52 -11.73 -0.18
CA THR A 64 -12.24 -10.76 -1.01
C THR A 64 -11.94 -9.38 -0.49
N GLY A 65 -12.12 -8.37 -1.34
CA GLY A 65 -11.93 -7.01 -0.91
C GLY A 65 -12.34 -5.99 -1.96
N THR A 66 -12.36 -4.74 -1.52
CA THR A 66 -12.65 -3.59 -2.35
C THR A 66 -11.61 -2.52 -2.12
N VAL A 67 -11.38 -1.69 -3.13
CA VAL A 67 -10.59 -0.48 -3.01
C VAL A 67 -11.43 0.72 -3.44
N GLU A 68 -11.38 1.81 -2.68
CA GLU A 68 -11.85 3.12 -3.08
C GLU A 68 -10.63 3.98 -3.44
N PHE A 69 -10.56 4.41 -4.69
CA PHE A 69 -9.56 5.36 -5.17
C PHE A 69 -10.07 6.78 -4.95
N ILE A 70 -9.28 7.59 -4.26
CA ILE A 70 -9.48 9.02 -4.16
C ILE A 70 -8.60 9.66 -5.22
N LEU A 71 -9.21 10.23 -6.26
CA LEU A 71 -8.51 10.91 -7.35
C LEU A 71 -8.00 12.28 -6.90
N ASN A 72 -7.05 12.86 -7.64
CA ASN A 72 -6.49 14.17 -7.30
C ASN A 72 -7.53 15.31 -7.28
N ASN A 73 -8.61 15.19 -8.04
CA ASN A 73 -9.73 16.13 -8.04
C ASN A 73 -10.75 15.89 -6.91
N GLY A 74 -10.48 14.93 -6.01
CA GLY A 74 -11.36 14.57 -4.90
C GLY A 74 -12.46 13.56 -5.23
N ALA A 75 -12.65 13.21 -6.52
CA ALA A 75 -13.61 12.18 -6.90
C ALA A 75 -13.21 10.80 -6.33
N LYS A 76 -14.22 9.99 -6.03
CA LYS A 76 -14.07 8.66 -5.43
C LYS A 76 -14.56 7.58 -6.38
N GLU A 77 -13.76 6.55 -6.59
CA GLU A 77 -14.12 5.39 -7.41
C GLU A 77 -13.95 4.10 -6.62
N LYS A 78 -15.03 3.32 -6.44
CA LYS A 78 -14.99 2.05 -5.71
C LYS A 78 -14.94 0.88 -6.68
N HIS A 79 -14.05 -0.07 -6.40
CA HIS A 79 -13.84 -1.26 -7.22
C HIS A 79 -13.69 -2.52 -6.37
N ASN A 80 -14.16 -3.64 -6.90
CA ASN A 80 -13.86 -4.96 -6.36
C ASN A 80 -12.43 -5.35 -6.75
N LEU A 81 -11.74 -6.01 -5.82
CA LEU A 81 -10.42 -6.58 -6.05
C LEU A 81 -10.56 -8.05 -6.47
N VAL A 82 -9.66 -8.49 -7.35
CA VAL A 82 -9.59 -9.88 -7.81
C VAL A 82 -8.45 -10.58 -7.08
N LEU A 83 -8.73 -11.72 -6.45
CA LEU A 83 -7.70 -12.53 -5.82
C LEU A 83 -6.81 -13.18 -6.88
N SER A 84 -5.52 -12.86 -6.85
CA SER A 84 -4.48 -13.52 -7.62
C SER A 84 -4.00 -14.75 -6.85
N LYS A 85 -4.34 -15.95 -7.33
CA LYS A 85 -3.96 -17.19 -6.64
C LYS A 85 -2.46 -17.45 -6.63
N ASP A 86 -1.73 -16.99 -7.65
CA ASP A 86 -0.29 -17.22 -7.72
C ASP A 86 0.47 -16.28 -6.77
N GLU A 87 0.06 -15.01 -6.75
CA GLU A 87 0.66 -13.95 -5.93
C GLU A 87 0.14 -13.95 -4.48
N GLN A 88 -0.97 -14.66 -4.20
CA GLN A 88 -1.67 -14.65 -2.90
C GLN A 88 -2.07 -13.22 -2.45
N ALA A 89 -2.51 -12.40 -3.41
CA ALA A 89 -2.82 -10.99 -3.19
C ALA A 89 -4.11 -10.55 -3.88
N LEU A 90 -4.78 -9.56 -3.31
CA LEU A 90 -5.91 -8.89 -3.95
C LEU A 90 -5.39 -7.85 -4.93
N LYS A 91 -5.83 -7.93 -6.19
CA LYS A 91 -5.32 -7.14 -7.30
C LYS A 91 -6.41 -6.27 -7.92
N PHE A 92 -6.02 -5.07 -8.34
CA PHE A 92 -6.76 -4.28 -9.31
C PHE A 92 -5.93 -4.04 -10.56
N ILE A 93 -6.55 -4.11 -11.74
CA ILE A 93 -5.92 -3.81 -13.03
C ILE A 93 -6.49 -2.50 -13.54
N PHE A 94 -5.61 -1.53 -13.77
CA PHE A 94 -5.99 -0.24 -14.32
C PHE A 94 -6.22 -0.38 -15.83
N LYS A 95 -7.43 -0.03 -16.29
CA LYS A 95 -7.72 0.11 -17.73
C LYS A 95 -6.94 1.28 -18.33
N GLU A 96 -6.81 2.36 -17.57
CA GLU A 96 -6.20 3.62 -17.97
C GLU A 96 -5.32 4.17 -16.85
N LYS A 97 -4.36 5.03 -17.21
CA LYS A 97 -3.49 5.68 -16.22
C LYS A 97 -4.29 6.74 -15.45
N LYS A 98 -4.46 6.53 -14.15
CA LYS A 98 -5.16 7.48 -13.26
C LYS A 98 -4.20 8.15 -12.28
N LYS A 99 -4.43 9.44 -11.99
CA LYS A 99 -3.74 10.17 -10.92
C LYS A 99 -4.53 9.98 -9.62
N ILE A 100 -4.05 9.06 -8.79
CA ILE A 100 -4.68 8.66 -7.52
C ILE A 100 -3.94 9.34 -6.38
N LYS A 101 -4.68 10.06 -5.54
CA LYS A 101 -4.20 10.75 -4.34
C LYS A 101 -4.15 9.83 -3.13
N ALA A 102 -5.11 8.92 -3.00
CA ALA A 102 -5.15 7.97 -1.89
C ALA A 102 -5.99 6.73 -2.24
N TYR A 103 -5.81 5.68 -1.44
CA TYR A 103 -6.47 4.39 -1.55
C TYR A 103 -7.09 4.06 -0.20
N ILE A 104 -8.36 3.71 -0.16
CA ILE A 104 -8.98 3.08 1.02
C ILE A 104 -9.26 1.63 0.65
N VAL A 105 -8.68 0.70 1.39
CA VAL A 105 -8.74 -0.74 1.09
C VAL A 105 -9.52 -1.43 2.18
N HIS A 106 -10.46 -2.28 1.78
CA HIS A 106 -11.20 -3.16 2.67
C HIS A 106 -10.95 -4.61 2.25
N ILE A 107 -10.43 -5.43 3.16
CA ILE A 107 -10.21 -6.86 2.94
C ILE A 107 -11.09 -7.63 3.92
N GLN A 108 -11.88 -8.57 3.41
CA GLN A 108 -12.68 -9.47 4.23
C GLN A 108 -11.88 -10.75 4.51
N TYR A 109 -11.68 -11.05 5.79
CA TYR A 109 -10.99 -12.26 6.26
C TYR A 109 -11.59 -12.74 7.57
N LYS A 110 -11.87 -14.05 7.69
CA LYS A 110 -12.45 -14.67 8.89
C LYS A 110 -13.66 -13.91 9.47
N LYS A 111 -14.60 -13.49 8.61
CA LYS A 111 -15.80 -12.68 8.96
C LYS A 111 -15.51 -11.28 9.51
N LYS A 112 -14.25 -10.82 9.49
CA LYS A 112 -13.85 -9.45 9.84
C LYS A 112 -13.57 -8.66 8.57
N ILE A 113 -13.76 -7.34 8.65
CA ILE A 113 -13.34 -6.39 7.62
C ILE A 113 -12.10 -5.67 8.16
N ILE A 114 -11.00 -5.80 7.45
CA ILE A 114 -9.74 -5.12 7.73
C ILE A 114 -9.66 -3.92 6.79
N THR A 115 -9.57 -2.72 7.37
CA THR A 115 -9.58 -1.48 6.61
C THR A 115 -8.28 -0.71 6.82
N THR A 116 -7.74 -0.15 5.74
CA THR A 116 -6.61 0.78 5.82
C THR A 116 -6.70 1.88 4.75
N LYS A 117 -5.95 2.95 4.96
CA LYS A 117 -5.77 4.04 4.00
C LYS A 117 -4.30 4.18 3.64
N PHE A 118 -4.01 4.20 2.33
CA PHE A 118 -2.71 4.60 1.80
C PHE A 118 -2.85 5.99 1.19
N ASN A 119 -1.96 6.92 1.55
CA ASN A 119 -1.80 8.18 0.83
C ASN A 119 -0.78 8.04 -0.32
#